data_AF-A0A5B7EQ03-F1
#
_entry.id   AF-A0A5B7EQ03-F1
#
_cell.length_a   1.000
_cell.length_b   1.000
_cell.length_c   1.000
_cell.angle_alpha   90.00
_cell.angle_beta   90.00
_cell.angle_gamma   90.00
#
_symmetry.space_group_name_H-M   'P 1'
#
loop_
_entity.id
_entity.type
_entity.pdbx_description
1 polymer ?
#
loop_
_entity_poly.entity_id
_entity_poly.type
_entity_poly.pdbx_seq_one_letter_code
_entity_poly.pdbx_strand_id
1 'polypeptide(L)'
;MADCVFVNPDAFHFQIKPAPAPEKEERMKNVDEEMYPEYYRKSSDHIKGSNEMTPEPFRIARILYITSRSTESAQSPSDVSVRVAKFYRPENTHRGAVASHQADMNRLYWSEEGKAPFCFCLL
;
A
#
# COMPACT_ATOMS: atom_id res chain seq x y z
N MET A 1 -17.80 -3.19 19.96
CA MET A 1 -17.44 -2.07 19.08
C MET A 1 -16.13 -2.43 18.41
N ALA A 2 -16.05 -2.39 17.09
CA ALA A 2 -14.85 -2.79 16.38
C ALA A 2 -14.70 -1.92 15.14
N ASP A 3 -14.11 -0.75 15.36
CA ASP A 3 -13.89 0.25 14.32
C ASP A 3 -12.76 -0.18 13.38
N CYS A 4 -12.80 0.37 12.17
CA CYS A 4 -11.74 0.20 11.18
C CYS A 4 -10.89 1.48 11.13
N VAL A 5 -9.59 1.33 11.01
CA VAL A 5 -8.61 2.42 10.99
C VAL A 5 -7.80 2.40 9.71
N PHE A 6 -7.42 3.59 9.26
CA PHE A 6 -6.40 3.77 8.24
C PHE A 6 -5.03 3.84 8.88
N VAL A 7 -4.07 3.15 8.29
CA VAL A 7 -2.71 3.01 8.82
C VAL A 7 -1.71 3.24 7.71
N ASN A 8 -0.55 3.81 8.05
CA ASN A 8 0.54 4.00 7.09
C ASN A 8 0.93 2.67 6.41
N PRO A 9 1.33 2.71 5.13
CA PRO A 9 1.83 1.53 4.42
C PRO A 9 3.04 0.91 5.12
N ASP A 10 3.81 1.64 5.92
CA ASP A 10 4.95 1.06 6.64
C ASP A 10 4.57 0.39 7.98
N ALA A 11 3.31 0.50 8.42
CA ALA A 11 2.90 0.09 9.77
C ALA A 11 2.90 -1.43 10.01
N PHE A 12 2.70 -2.22 8.96
CA PHE A 12 2.82 -3.68 9.02
C PHE A 12 3.34 -4.22 7.68
N HIS A 13 3.31 -5.52 7.44
CA HIS A 13 3.52 -6.10 6.12
C HIS A 13 2.57 -7.29 5.96
N PHE A 14 2.25 -7.63 4.71
CA PHE A 14 1.48 -8.82 4.37
C PHE A 14 2.42 -10.02 4.27
N GLN A 15 1.97 -11.21 4.69
CA GLN A 15 2.80 -12.43 4.59
C GLN A 15 2.87 -12.92 3.15
N ILE A 16 1.81 -12.68 2.38
CA ILE A 16 1.73 -13.02 0.96
C ILE A 16 2.59 -12.03 0.19
N LYS A 17 3.59 -12.57 -0.53
CA LYS A 17 4.35 -11.80 -1.51
C LYS A 17 3.51 -11.65 -2.78
N PRO A 18 3.21 -10.42 -3.24
CA PRO A 18 2.47 -10.22 -4.48
C PRO A 18 3.28 -10.70 -5.68
N ALA A 19 2.58 -11.04 -6.77
CA ALA A 19 3.23 -11.29 -8.05
C ALA A 19 4.04 -10.05 -8.47
N PRO A 20 5.23 -10.24 -9.07
CA PRO A 20 6.04 -9.13 -9.55
C PRO A 20 5.24 -8.28 -10.54
N ALA A 21 5.45 -6.97 -10.49
CA ALA A 21 4.91 -6.09 -11.50
C ALA A 21 5.42 -6.52 -12.89
N PRO A 22 4.61 -6.37 -13.95
CA PRO A 22 5.09 -6.59 -15.30
C PRO A 22 6.31 -5.71 -15.56
N GLU A 23 7.30 -6.29 -16.25
CA GLU A 23 8.52 -5.59 -16.61
C GLU A 23 8.16 -4.33 -17.40
N LYS A 24 8.70 -3.18 -16.97
CA LYS A 24 8.47 -1.93 -17.71
C LYS A 24 9.17 -2.07 -19.05
N GLU A 25 8.41 -1.92 -20.14
CA GLU A 25 9.00 -1.81 -21.46
C GLU A 25 10.02 -0.68 -21.47
N GLU A 26 11.29 -1.03 -21.71
CA GLU A 26 12.33 -0.03 -21.84
C GLU A 26 12.00 0.87 -23.04
N ARG A 27 11.95 2.18 -22.80
CA ARG A 27 11.73 3.13 -23.90
C ARG A 27 12.92 3.05 -24.86
N MET A 28 12.62 2.87 -26.14
CA MET A 28 13.64 2.84 -27.19
C MET A 28 14.39 4.18 -27.19
N LYS A 29 15.70 4.12 -26.92
CA LYS A 29 16.56 5.31 -26.77
C LYS A 29 16.99 5.90 -28.11
N ASN A 30 17.08 5.08 -29.15
CA ASN A 30 17.50 5.47 -30.50
C ASN A 30 16.39 5.08 -31.48
N VAL A 31 15.40 5.94 -31.65
CA VAL A 31 14.35 5.77 -32.66
C VAL A 31 14.74 6.58 -33.88
N ASP A 32 14.59 5.98 -35.05
CA ASP A 32 14.79 6.64 -36.33
C ASP A 32 13.74 7.74 -36.53
N GLU A 33 14.18 8.99 -36.55
CA GLU A 33 13.32 10.17 -36.71
C GLU A 33 12.87 10.38 -38.16
N GLU A 34 13.50 9.74 -39.15
CA GLU A 34 13.01 9.76 -40.53
C GLU A 34 11.78 8.86 -40.67
N MET A 35 11.79 7.71 -39.99
CA MET A 35 10.67 6.77 -39.94
C MET A 35 9.57 7.22 -38.97
N TYR A 36 9.93 7.83 -37.83
CA TYR A 36 9.00 8.30 -36.80
C TYR A 36 9.24 9.77 -36.42
N PRO A 37 8.90 10.73 -37.31
CA PRO A 37 9.24 12.15 -37.15
C PRO A 37 8.59 12.82 -35.94
N GLU A 38 7.56 12.21 -35.33
CA GLU A 38 6.87 12.75 -34.16
C GLU A 38 7.23 12.02 -32.84
N TYR A 39 8.24 11.12 -32.85
CA TYR A 39 8.63 10.38 -31.65
C TYR A 39 9.16 11.29 -30.52
N TYR A 40 9.74 12.44 -30.85
CA TYR A 40 10.21 13.44 -29.89
C TYR A 40 9.11 13.89 -28.90
N ARG A 41 7.82 13.81 -29.27
CA ARG A 41 6.71 14.15 -28.36
C ARG A 41 6.56 13.16 -27.19
N LYS A 42 7.17 11.97 -27.28
CA LYS A 42 7.14 10.91 -26.27
C LYS A 42 8.47 10.74 -25.54
N SER A 43 9.49 11.56 -25.84
CA SER A 43 10.77 11.51 -25.14
C SER A 43 10.60 11.88 -23.66
N SER A 44 11.54 11.42 -22.82
CA SER A 44 11.55 11.73 -21.37
C SER A 44 11.45 13.23 -21.09
N ASP A 45 12.04 14.03 -21.97
CA ASP A 45 12.19 15.48 -21.79
C ASP A 45 10.86 16.23 -21.96
N HIS A 46 9.87 15.59 -22.61
CA HIS A 46 8.54 16.16 -22.84
C HIS A 46 7.45 15.57 -21.94
N ILE A 47 7.72 14.48 -21.21
CA ILE A 47 6.73 13.83 -20.35
C ILE A 47 6.71 14.51 -18.98
N LYS A 48 5.71 15.37 -18.80
CA LYS A 48 5.42 16.01 -17.52
C LYS A 48 4.52 15.10 -16.67
N GLY A 49 5.15 14.26 -15.86
CA GLY A 49 4.46 13.47 -14.84
C GLY A 49 4.60 11.96 -15.06
N SER A 50 5.28 11.32 -14.12
CA SER A 50 5.34 9.87 -13.97
C SER A 50 4.64 9.50 -12.66
N ASN A 51 3.75 8.51 -12.68
CA ASN A 51 3.15 7.95 -11.46
C ASN A 51 4.07 6.95 -10.75
N GLU A 52 5.35 6.87 -11.15
CA GLU A 52 6.32 5.96 -10.52
C GLU A 52 6.57 6.25 -9.04
N MET A 53 6.42 7.51 -8.63
CA MET A 53 6.62 7.93 -7.24
C MET A 53 5.30 7.96 -6.46
N THR A 54 4.20 7.43 -7.02
CA THR A 54 2.92 7.37 -6.31
C THR A 54 3.03 6.39 -5.14
N PRO A 55 2.83 6.85 -3.89
CA PRO A 55 2.95 5.99 -2.72
C PRO A 55 1.80 4.97 -2.67
N GLU A 56 2.03 3.87 -1.93
CA GLU A 56 0.99 2.90 -1.65
C GLU A 56 -0.19 3.55 -0.88
N PRO A 57 -1.43 3.09 -1.12
CA PRO A 57 -2.59 3.58 -0.38
C PRO A 57 -2.50 3.19 1.10
N PHE A 58 -3.28 3.88 1.94
CA PHE A 58 -3.41 3.49 3.34
C PHE A 58 -3.85 2.04 3.49
N ARG A 59 -3.25 1.39 4.48
CA ARG A 59 -3.70 0.08 4.91
C ARG A 59 -4.93 0.22 5.78
N ILE A 60 -5.79 -0.79 5.69
CA ILE A 60 -7.04 -0.83 6.43
C ILE A 60 -6.94 -1.98 7.42
N ALA A 61 -7.26 -1.71 8.68
CA ALA A 61 -7.24 -2.71 9.72
C ALA A 61 -8.41 -2.51 10.68
N ARG A 62 -8.95 -3.60 11.22
CA ARG A 62 -10.00 -3.57 12.24
C ARG A 62 -9.39 -3.66 13.63
N ILE A 63 -9.78 -2.78 14.53
CA ILE A 63 -9.35 -2.83 15.93
C ILE A 63 -9.94 -4.07 16.60
N LEU A 64 -9.08 -4.92 17.16
CA LEU A 64 -9.50 -6.07 17.96
C LEU A 64 -9.52 -5.72 19.45
N TYR A 65 -8.45 -5.13 19.96
CA TYR A 65 -8.36 -4.66 21.34
C TYR A 65 -7.25 -3.62 21.48
N ILE A 66 -7.46 -2.72 22.43
CA ILE A 66 -6.54 -1.66 22.81
C ILE A 66 -6.01 -2.02 24.19
N THR A 67 -4.69 -2.07 24.33
CA THR A 67 -4.00 -2.44 25.58
C THR A 67 -2.99 -1.37 25.94
N SER A 68 -3.07 -0.86 27.16
CA SER A 68 -2.07 0.03 27.72
C SER A 68 -1.07 -0.78 28.55
N ARG A 69 0.22 -0.46 28.43
CA ARG A 69 1.27 -1.04 29.27
C ARG A 69 1.33 -0.38 30.65
N SER A 70 0.89 0.87 30.79
CA SER A 70 1.01 1.63 32.04
C SER A 70 -0.13 1.31 33.01
N THR A 71 0.23 0.92 34.23
CA THR A 71 -0.67 0.74 35.38
C THR A 71 -0.87 2.03 36.19
N GLU A 72 -0.17 3.10 35.83
CA GLU A 72 -0.28 4.41 36.50
C GLU A 72 -1.37 5.26 35.86
N SER A 73 -1.93 6.20 36.63
CA SER A 73 -2.99 7.11 36.21
C SER A 73 -2.57 8.07 35.10
N ALA A 74 -1.28 8.22 34.83
CA ALA A 74 -0.72 8.98 33.73
C ALA A 74 -0.28 8.03 32.61
N GLN A 75 -1.19 7.71 31.69
CA GLN A 75 -0.87 6.91 30.51
C GLN A 75 -0.25 7.82 29.45
N SER A 76 0.99 7.55 29.04
CA SER A 76 1.55 8.21 27.88
C SER A 76 0.92 7.62 26.61
N PRO A 77 0.71 8.41 25.53
CA PRO A 77 0.21 7.86 24.27
C PRO A 77 1.15 6.79 23.68
N SER A 78 2.41 6.80 24.10
CA SER A 78 3.42 5.81 23.75
C SER A 78 3.24 4.43 24.39
N ASP A 79 2.45 4.34 25.45
CA ASP A 79 2.18 3.09 26.17
C ASP A 79 0.96 2.35 25.63
N VAL A 80 0.24 2.96 24.69
CA VAL A 80 -0.97 2.39 24.09
C VAL A 80 -0.62 1.56 22.86
N SER A 81 -0.91 0.27 22.95
CA SER A 81 -0.76 -0.69 21.86
C SER A 81 -2.12 -1.19 21.40
N VAL A 82 -2.33 -1.23 20.10
CA VAL A 82 -3.57 -1.71 19.47
C VAL A 82 -3.24 -2.98 18.73
N ARG A 83 -4.01 -4.05 18.98
CA ARG A 83 -3.96 -5.23 18.12
C ARG A 83 -5.06 -5.12 17.08
N VAL A 84 -4.66 -5.27 15.82
CA VAL A 84 -5.55 -5.13 14.67
C VAL A 84 -5.61 -6.39 13.83
N ALA A 85 -6.75 -6.62 13.18
CA ALA A 85 -6.89 -7.59 12.09
C ALA A 85 -6.70 -6.86 10.75
N LYS A 86 -5.87 -7.44 9.87
CA LYS A 86 -5.48 -6.83 8.60
C LYS A 86 -6.56 -7.07 7.55
N PHE A 87 -6.90 -6.04 6.78
CA PHE A 87 -7.61 -6.20 5.52
C PHE A 87 -6.62 -6.22 4.37
N TYR A 88 -6.89 -7.09 3.40
CA TYR A 88 -6.14 -7.18 2.15
C TYR A 88 -6.93 -6.48 1.05
N ARG A 89 -6.28 -5.61 0.28
CA ARG A 89 -6.80 -5.17 -1.01
C ARG A 89 -6.53 -6.26 -2.07
N PRO A 90 -7.25 -6.28 -3.20
CA PRO A 90 -7.01 -7.24 -4.28
C PRO A 90 -5.54 -7.32 -4.71
N GLU A 91 -4.86 -6.17 -4.80
CA GLU A 91 -3.46 -6.04 -5.15
C GLU A 91 -2.48 -6.57 -4.09
N ASN A 92 -2.91 -6.70 -2.83
CA ASN A 92 -2.09 -7.26 -1.74
C ASN A 92 -2.13 -8.79 -1.70
N THR A 93 -2.92 -9.43 -2.58
CA THR A 93 -2.98 -10.88 -2.68
C THR A 93 -1.89 -11.43 -3.61
N HIS A 94 -1.79 -12.76 -3.70
CA HIS A 94 -0.86 -13.43 -4.60
C HIS A 94 -1.06 -13.05 -6.09
N ARG A 95 -2.22 -12.50 -6.44
CA ARG A 95 -2.56 -12.06 -7.80
C ARG A 95 -1.95 -10.71 -8.19
N GLY A 96 -1.40 -9.95 -7.23
CA GLY A 96 -0.77 -8.66 -7.46
C GLY A 96 -1.70 -7.63 -8.12
N ALA A 97 -1.11 -6.62 -8.78
CA ALA A 97 -1.82 -5.48 -9.35
C ALA A 97 -2.95 -5.86 -10.33
N VAL A 98 -2.83 -6.98 -11.04
CA VAL A 98 -3.85 -7.42 -12.01
C VAL A 98 -5.20 -7.69 -11.34
N ALA A 99 -5.20 -8.10 -10.06
CA ALA A 99 -6.45 -8.33 -9.33
C ALA A 99 -7.24 -7.06 -9.01
N SER A 100 -6.63 -5.87 -9.04
CA SER A 100 -7.34 -4.62 -8.81
C SER A 100 -8.05 -4.10 -10.06
N HIS A 101 -7.67 -4.53 -11.27
CA HIS A 101 -8.20 -4.00 -12.53
C HIS A 101 -9.72 -4.20 -12.70
N GLN A 102 -10.26 -5.31 -12.17
CA GLN A 102 -11.68 -5.67 -12.28
C GLN A 102 -12.39 -5.64 -10.92
N ALA A 103 -11.68 -5.28 -9.85
CA ALA A 103 -12.24 -5.22 -8.52
C ALA A 103 -12.70 -3.79 -8.21
N ASP A 104 -13.77 -3.67 -7.41
CA ASP A 104 -14.20 -2.37 -6.91
C ASP A 104 -13.10 -1.75 -6.03
N MET A 105 -12.97 -0.42 -6.09
CA MET A 105 -11.94 0.34 -5.36
C MET A 105 -11.99 0.14 -3.83
N ASN A 106 -13.18 -0.13 -3.30
CA ASN A 106 -13.44 -0.34 -1.87
C ASN A 106 -13.55 -1.83 -1.49
N ARG A 107 -13.24 -2.76 -2.40
CA ARG A 107 -13.26 -4.19 -2.10
C ARG A 107 -12.10 -4.57 -1.20
N LEU A 108 -12.40 -5.28 -0.11
CA LEU A 108 -11.43 -5.75 0.86
C LEU A 108 -11.67 -7.22 1.21
N TYR A 109 -10.59 -7.93 1.55
CA TYR A 109 -10.62 -9.30 2.05
C TYR A 109 -10.22 -9.31 3.53
N TRP A 110 -11.02 -9.98 4.34
CA TRP A 110 -10.70 -10.25 5.74
C TRP A 110 -9.67 -11.37 5.83
N SER A 111 -8.71 -11.23 6.74
CA SER A 111 -7.74 -12.28 7.05
C SER A 111 -7.56 -12.41 8.55
N GLU A 112 -7.42 -13.65 9.02
CA GLU A 112 -7.04 -13.98 10.40
C GLU A 112 -5.52 -13.91 10.62
N GLU A 113 -4.77 -13.64 9.55
CA GLU A 113 -3.33 -13.70 9.48
C GLU A 113 -2.66 -12.53 10.22
N GLY A 114 -2.41 -12.75 11.51
CA GLY A 114 -1.46 -12.00 12.32
C GLY A 114 -2.04 -10.72 12.93
N LYS A 115 -2.29 -10.78 14.24
CA LYS A 115 -2.57 -9.60 15.08
C LYS A 115 -1.28 -8.76 15.14
N ALA A 116 -1.21 -7.68 14.37
CA ALA A 116 -0.07 -6.78 14.43
C ALA A 116 -0.21 -5.88 15.67
N PRO A 117 0.80 -5.78 16.55
CA PRO A 117 0.85 -4.71 17.53
C PRO A 117 1.13 -3.41 16.77
N PHE A 118 0.20 -2.47 16.85
CA PHE A 118 0.34 -1.12 16.36
C PHE A 118 0.48 -0.18 17.56
N CYS A 119 1.61 0.54 17.66
CA CYS A 119 1.79 1.58 18.67
C CYS A 119 1.54 2.94 18.03
N PHE A 120 0.78 3.81 18.70
CA PHE A 120 0.43 5.14 18.19
C PHE A 120 1.61 6.14 18.14
N CYS A 121 2.84 5.73 18.45
CA CYS A 121 4.06 6.57 18.57
C CYS A 121 4.54 7.33 17.31
N LEU A 122 3.80 7.34 16.19
CA LEU A 122 4.23 8.02 14.96
C LEU A 122 3.13 8.93 14.41
N LEU A 123 2.72 9.92 15.22
CA LEU A 123 2.16 11.18 14.74
C LEU A 123 3.12 12.31 15.09
#